data_AF-A0A5N5ZCL9-F1
#
_entry.id   AF-A0A5N5ZCL9-F1
#
_cell.length_a   1.000
_cell.length_b   1.000
_cell.length_c   1.000
_cell.angle_alpha   90.00
_cell.angle_beta   90.00
_cell.angle_gamma   90.00
#
_symmetry.space_group_name_H-M   'P 1'
#
loop_
_entity.id
_entity.type
_entity.pdbx_description
1 polymer ?
#
loop_
_entity_poly.entity_id
_entity_poly.type
_entity_poly.pdbx_seq_one_letter_code
_entity_poly.pdbx_strand_id
1 'polypeptide(L)'
;MKKHQLFMFCCMLVISIQTQAQSKNVDTNILVGTWILDMSPENSTDANFAEMMITKVDNKTLEGFFYREGVRIRQGKINTQSGTIYGALVSGDNSGDYNTAFYYKDGKLYGSTHALKRDFLAVWTAMKKSN
;
A
#
# COMPACT_ATOMS: atom_id res chain seq x y z
N MET A 1 17.19 8.24 54.07
CA MET A 1 17.80 8.76 52.82
C MET A 1 17.80 7.74 51.67
N LYS A 2 18.10 6.45 51.89
CA LYS A 2 18.22 5.44 50.81
C LYS A 2 16.92 5.08 50.04
N LYS A 3 15.74 5.12 50.66
CA LYS A 3 14.46 4.75 50.00
C LYS A 3 13.88 5.85 49.09
N HIS A 4 14.05 7.12 49.45
CA HIS A 4 13.56 8.25 48.66
C HIS A 4 14.43 8.53 47.42
N GLN A 5 15.75 8.31 47.51
CA GLN A 5 16.64 8.39 46.35
C GLN A 5 16.37 7.27 45.33
N LEU A 6 16.01 6.07 45.79
CA LEU A 6 15.65 4.95 44.90
C LEU A 6 14.34 5.19 44.15
N PHE A 7 13.36 5.82 44.80
CA PHE A 7 12.08 6.18 44.17
C PHE A 7 12.24 7.28 43.11
N MET A 8 13.07 8.30 43.39
CA MET A 8 13.35 9.38 42.44
C MET A 8 14.10 8.89 41.18
N PHE A 9 15.00 7.92 41.34
CA PHE A 9 15.73 7.31 40.23
C PHE A 9 14.81 6.46 39.33
N CYS A 10 13.81 5.79 39.92
CA CYS A 10 12.80 5.06 39.17
C CYS A 10 11.92 6.00 38.33
N CYS A 11 11.52 7.16 38.86
CA CYS A 11 10.74 8.14 38.10
C CYS A 11 11.51 8.76 36.91
N MET A 12 12.84 8.96 37.03
CA MET A 12 13.65 9.47 35.91
C MET A 12 13.83 8.46 34.77
N LEU A 13 13.81 7.15 35.06
CA LEU A 13 13.95 6.10 34.03
C LEU A 13 12.68 5.92 33.17
N VAL A 14 11.50 6.28 33.69
CA VAL A 14 10.23 6.15 32.94
C VAL A 14 10.05 7.29 31.92
N ILE A 15 10.62 8.47 32.19
CA ILE A 15 10.48 9.64 31.31
C ILE A 15 11.27 9.46 30.00
N SER A 16 12.36 8.70 30.03
CA SER A 16 13.25 8.50 28.85
C SER A 16 12.67 7.63 27.74
N ILE A 17 11.55 6.94 27.97
CA ILE A 17 10.96 5.98 26.99
C ILE A 17 9.90 6.65 26.10
N GLN A 18 9.45 7.88 26.40
CA GLN A 18 8.35 8.51 25.66
C GLN A 18 8.76 9.17 24.33
N THR A 19 10.04 9.20 23.97
CA THR A 19 10.51 9.89 22.77
C THR A 19 10.89 8.93 21.64
N GLN A 20 9.91 8.28 21.01
CA GLN A 20 10.03 7.83 19.60
C GLN A 20 8.70 7.39 18.96
N ALA A 21 7.60 8.10 19.24
CA ALA A 21 6.39 8.03 18.41
C ALA A 21 6.39 9.17 17.36
N GLN A 22 7.54 9.49 16.77
CA GLN A 22 7.52 10.27 15.54
C GLN A 22 7.07 9.32 14.43
N SER A 23 5.84 9.52 13.96
CA SER A 23 5.40 8.94 12.69
C SER A 23 6.48 9.27 11.67
N LYS A 24 7.15 8.24 11.12
CA LYS A 24 7.95 8.44 9.92
C LYS A 24 7.03 9.09 8.91
N ASN A 25 7.40 10.28 8.42
CA ASN A 25 6.69 10.90 7.32
C ASN A 25 7.03 10.08 6.07
N VAL A 26 6.14 9.13 5.76
CA VAL A 26 6.29 8.26 4.59
C VAL A 26 5.77 9.03 3.38
N ASP A 27 6.65 9.32 2.42
CA ASP A 27 6.25 10.00 1.19
C ASP A 27 5.40 9.08 0.31
N THR A 28 4.11 9.37 0.25
CA THR A 28 3.15 8.59 -0.53
C THR A 28 3.14 8.97 -2.01
N ASN A 29 3.76 10.09 -2.41
CA ASN A 29 3.83 10.49 -3.82
C ASN A 29 4.66 9.54 -4.66
N ILE A 30 5.49 8.69 -4.04
CA ILE A 30 6.21 7.61 -4.72
C ILE A 30 5.28 6.69 -5.52
N LEU A 31 4.02 6.57 -5.10
CA LEU A 31 2.99 5.79 -5.78
C LEU A 31 2.52 6.41 -7.11
N VAL A 32 2.63 7.73 -7.30
CA VAL A 32 2.11 8.41 -8.49
C VAL A 32 2.89 7.98 -9.74
N GLY A 33 2.16 7.56 -10.78
CA GLY A 33 2.72 7.06 -12.04
C GLY A 33 2.02 5.78 -12.53
N THR A 34 2.55 5.23 -13.62
CA THR A 34 2.06 3.98 -14.20
C THR A 34 2.85 2.79 -13.67
N TRP A 35 2.15 1.75 -13.26
CA TRP A 35 2.67 0.51 -12.72
C TRP A 35 2.27 -0.64 -13.64
N ILE A 36 3.24 -1.43 -14.07
CA ILE A 36 3.03 -2.65 -14.86
C ILE A 36 2.86 -3.81 -13.88
N LEU A 37 1.64 -4.33 -13.80
CA LEU A 37 1.30 -5.49 -13.00
C LEU A 37 1.71 -6.75 -13.74
N ASP A 38 2.40 -7.63 -13.03
CA ASP A 38 2.74 -8.98 -13.41
C ASP A 38 1.90 -9.94 -12.56
N MET A 39 0.90 -10.58 -13.19
CA MET A 39 -0.01 -11.55 -12.58
C MET A 39 0.44 -13.00 -12.82
N SER A 40 1.71 -13.22 -13.19
CA SER A 40 2.30 -14.53 -13.42
C SER A 40 3.01 -15.20 -12.21
N PRO A 41 2.89 -14.77 -10.94
CA PRO A 41 3.79 -15.28 -9.89
C PRO A 41 3.61 -16.79 -9.62
N GLU A 42 2.50 -17.40 -10.04
CA GLU A 42 2.27 -18.84 -9.96
C GLU A 42 2.71 -19.62 -11.21
N ASN A 43 2.85 -18.94 -12.35
CA ASN A 43 3.30 -19.53 -13.61
C ASN A 43 4.06 -18.51 -14.46
N SER A 44 5.38 -18.48 -14.36
CA SER A 44 6.24 -17.52 -15.07
C SER A 44 6.27 -17.65 -16.59
N THR A 45 5.59 -18.66 -17.16
CA THR A 45 5.40 -18.78 -18.61
C THR A 45 4.12 -18.11 -19.11
N ASP A 46 3.24 -17.68 -18.21
CA ASP A 46 2.03 -16.93 -18.55
C ASP A 46 2.34 -15.43 -18.66
N ALA A 47 2.21 -14.87 -19.86
CA ALA A 47 2.44 -13.45 -20.10
C ALA A 47 1.18 -12.63 -19.76
N ASN A 48 0.80 -12.64 -18.48
CA ASN A 48 -0.40 -11.96 -17.98
C ASN A 48 -0.05 -10.63 -17.32
N PHE A 49 -0.06 -9.56 -18.12
CA PHE A 49 0.28 -8.20 -17.69
C PHE A 49 -0.93 -7.27 -17.73
N ALA A 50 -0.93 -6.29 -16.82
CA ALA A 50 -1.91 -5.22 -16.77
C ALA A 50 -1.27 -3.90 -16.37
N GLU A 51 -1.98 -2.78 -16.52
CA GLU A 51 -1.50 -1.47 -16.07
C GLU A 51 -2.37 -0.90 -14.96
N MET A 52 -1.73 -0.29 -13.96
CA MET A 52 -2.38 0.55 -12.97
C MET A 52 -1.76 1.94 -13.04
N MET A 53 -2.58 2.96 -13.28
CA MET A 53 -2.14 4.35 -13.31
C MET A 53 -2.64 5.05 -12.05
N ILE A 54 -1.73 5.46 -11.17
CA ILE A 54 -2.06 6.30 -10.01
C ILE A 54 -1.77 7.74 -10.40
N THR A 55 -2.83 8.54 -10.58
CA THR A 55 -2.72 9.92 -11.06
C THR A 55 -2.55 10.92 -9.92
N LYS A 56 -3.09 10.61 -8.74
CA LYS A 56 -3.02 11.48 -7.57
C LYS A 56 -3.02 10.65 -6.29
N VAL A 57 -2.22 11.10 -5.33
CA VAL A 57 -2.33 10.69 -3.94
C VAL A 57 -2.59 11.93 -3.09
N ASP A 58 -3.63 11.89 -2.27
CA ASP A 58 -4.03 13.00 -1.40
C ASP A 58 -4.41 12.45 -0.03
N ASN A 59 -3.68 12.87 1.00
CA ASN A 59 -3.86 12.39 2.37
C ASN A 59 -3.86 10.85 2.47
N LYS A 60 -5.02 10.25 2.72
CA LYS A 60 -5.24 8.81 2.87
C LYS A 60 -6.01 8.23 1.68
N THR A 61 -5.98 8.89 0.52
CA THR A 61 -6.72 8.50 -0.67
C THR A 61 -5.83 8.47 -1.90
N LEU A 62 -6.18 7.62 -2.86
CA LEU A 62 -5.53 7.54 -4.16
C LEU A 62 -6.58 7.54 -5.26
N GLU A 63 -6.23 8.14 -6.39
CA GLU A 63 -7.05 8.24 -7.58
C GLU A 63 -6.28 7.72 -8.80
N GLY A 64 -7.01 7.27 -9.81
CA GLY A 64 -6.42 6.75 -11.04
C GLY A 64 -7.26 5.70 -11.73
N PHE A 65 -6.60 4.76 -12.39
CA PHE A 65 -7.20 3.70 -13.19
C PHE A 65 -6.51 2.35 -12.91
N PHE A 66 -7.26 1.26 -12.98
CA PHE A 66 -6.79 -0.09 -12.71
C PHE A 66 -7.08 -1.02 -13.88
N TYR A 67 -6.17 -1.93 -14.22
CA TYR A 67 -6.13 -2.74 -15.44
C TYR A 67 -5.88 -1.98 -16.75
N ARG A 68 -6.66 -0.92 -17.01
CA ARG A 68 -6.57 -0.10 -18.22
C ARG A 68 -7.19 1.27 -17.99
N GLU A 69 -6.86 2.23 -18.86
CA GLU A 69 -7.54 3.52 -18.89
C GLU A 69 -9.06 3.34 -19.07
N GLY A 70 -9.84 4.18 -18.38
CA GLY A 70 -11.30 4.08 -18.34
C GLY A 70 -11.87 3.22 -17.20
N VAL A 71 -11.08 2.31 -16.60
CA VAL A 71 -11.50 1.52 -15.43
C VAL A 71 -11.09 2.26 -14.15
N ARG A 72 -11.90 3.25 -13.76
CA ARG A 72 -11.56 4.19 -12.68
C ARG A 72 -11.42 3.52 -11.33
N ILE A 73 -10.42 3.93 -10.57
CA ILE A 73 -10.29 3.62 -9.15
C ILE A 73 -11.38 4.38 -8.36
N ARG A 74 -12.11 3.61 -7.54
CA ARG A 74 -13.09 4.07 -6.56
C ARG A 74 -12.60 3.68 -5.17
N GLN A 75 -13.02 4.46 -4.17
CA GLN A 75 -12.75 4.16 -2.75
C GLN A 75 -11.27 3.89 -2.42
N GLY A 76 -10.33 4.50 -3.15
CA GLY A 76 -8.90 4.35 -2.91
C GLY A 76 -8.52 4.83 -1.50
N LYS A 77 -7.80 3.99 -0.75
CA LYS A 77 -7.32 4.26 0.61
C LYS A 77 -5.84 3.96 0.73
N ILE A 78 -5.17 4.75 1.57
CA ILE A 78 -3.76 4.58 1.94
C ILE A 78 -3.62 4.47 3.46
N ASN A 79 -2.75 3.57 3.91
CA ASN A 79 -2.32 3.44 5.30
C ASN A 79 -0.79 3.40 5.39
N THR A 80 -0.22 4.19 6.29
CA THR A 80 1.24 4.31 6.51
C THR A 80 1.66 4.05 7.97
N GLN A 81 0.75 3.55 8.82
CA GLN A 81 0.94 3.46 10.27
C GLN A 81 2.15 2.62 10.70
N SER A 82 2.53 1.59 9.94
CA SER A 82 3.69 0.74 10.25
C SER A 82 5.00 1.22 9.61
N GLY A 83 5.00 2.36 8.92
CA GLY A 83 6.13 2.84 8.11
C GLY A 83 6.21 2.24 6.70
N THR A 84 5.32 1.30 6.36
CA THR A 84 5.12 0.78 4.99
C THR A 84 3.87 1.40 4.39
N ILE A 85 3.90 1.74 3.09
CA ILE A 85 2.72 2.24 2.39
C ILE A 85 1.86 1.04 1.98
N TYR A 86 0.64 0.97 2.51
CA TYR A 86 -0.40 0.06 2.07
C TYR A 86 -1.46 0.83 1.29
N GLY A 87 -1.99 0.21 0.24
CA GLY A 87 -3.10 0.71 -0.54
C GLY A 87 -4.23 -0.30 -0.61
N ALA A 88 -5.46 0.19 -0.67
CA ALA A 88 -6.63 -0.61 -1.02
C ALA A 88 -7.52 0.21 -1.96
N LEU A 89 -8.16 -0.45 -2.92
CA LEU A 89 -9.03 0.20 -3.90
C LEU A 89 -10.12 -0.75 -4.40
N VAL A 90 -11.17 -0.15 -4.93
CA VAL A 90 -12.19 -0.85 -5.71
C VAL A 90 -12.15 -0.29 -7.14
N SER A 91 -12.14 -1.14 -8.15
CA SER A 91 -12.34 -0.72 -9.54
C SER A 91 -13.39 -1.63 -10.18
N GLY A 92 -13.78 -1.39 -11.42
CA GLY A 92 -14.77 -2.24 -12.07
C GLY A 92 -15.06 -1.83 -13.49
N ASP A 93 -15.45 -2.81 -14.29
CA ASP A 93 -15.98 -2.61 -15.63
C ASP A 93 -17.34 -3.33 -15.75
N ASN A 94 -17.82 -3.53 -16.97
CA ASN A 94 -19.11 -4.19 -17.21
C ASN A 94 -19.18 -5.65 -16.70
N SER A 95 -18.04 -6.25 -16.34
CA SER A 95 -18.00 -7.59 -15.76
C SER A 95 -18.14 -7.60 -14.23
N GLY A 96 -17.98 -6.46 -13.57
CA GLY A 96 -18.16 -6.31 -12.12
C GLY A 96 -16.97 -5.67 -11.41
N ASP A 97 -17.02 -5.72 -10.08
CA ASP A 97 -16.07 -5.05 -9.19
C ASP A 97 -14.82 -5.90 -8.94
N TYR A 98 -13.67 -5.26 -9.03
CA TYR A 98 -12.38 -5.76 -8.57
C TYR A 98 -12.02 -5.10 -7.24
N ASN A 99 -11.66 -5.92 -6.25
CA ASN A 99 -11.18 -5.46 -4.95
C ASN A 99 -9.70 -5.74 -4.87
N THR A 100 -8.91 -4.69 -4.67
CA THR A 100 -7.45 -4.76 -4.75
C THR A 100 -6.82 -4.21 -3.49
N ALA A 101 -5.80 -4.92 -2.98
CA ALA A 101 -4.95 -4.45 -1.90
C ALA A 101 -3.48 -4.64 -2.30
N PHE A 102 -2.62 -3.72 -1.86
CA PHE A 102 -1.18 -3.78 -2.16
C PHE A 102 -0.35 -3.10 -1.07
N TYR A 103 0.96 -3.34 -1.11
CA TYR A 103 1.94 -2.58 -0.35
C TYR A 103 3.17 -2.26 -1.20
N TYR A 104 3.85 -1.16 -0.84
CA TYR A 104 5.10 -0.74 -1.47
C TYR A 104 6.30 -1.26 -0.69
N LYS A 105 7.26 -1.87 -1.39
CA LYS A 105 8.54 -2.32 -0.83
C LYS A 105 9.62 -2.32 -1.91
N ASP A 106 10.77 -1.72 -1.62
CA ASP A 106 11.99 -1.78 -2.46
C ASP A 106 11.74 -1.46 -3.95
N GLY A 107 10.99 -0.38 -4.24
CA GLY A 107 10.70 0.04 -5.62
C GLY A 107 9.58 -0.72 -6.33
N LYS A 108 8.96 -1.71 -5.66
CA LYS A 108 7.90 -2.55 -6.24
C LYS A 108 6.61 -2.44 -5.44
N LEU A 109 5.51 -2.74 -6.11
CA LEU A 109 4.25 -3.05 -5.45
C LEU A 109 4.07 -4.56 -5.39
N TYR A 110 3.49 -5.02 -4.29
CA TYR A 110 3.08 -6.39 -4.08
C TYR A 110 1.62 -6.35 -3.70
N GLY A 111 0.78 -7.13 -4.36
CA GLY A 111 -0.64 -7.04 -4.13
C GLY A 111 -1.43 -8.27 -4.54
N SER A 112 -2.73 -8.16 -4.29
CA SER A 112 -3.72 -9.13 -4.70
C SER A 112 -4.98 -8.43 -5.17
N THR A 113 -5.61 -8.97 -6.20
CA THR A 113 -6.91 -8.53 -6.72
C THR A 113 -7.88 -9.70 -6.69
N HIS A 114 -9.11 -9.47 -6.27
CA HIS A 114 -10.16 -10.49 -6.32
C HIS A 114 -11.51 -9.95 -6.78
N ALA A 115 -12.30 -10.83 -7.38
CA ALA A 115 -13.71 -10.63 -7.69
C ALA A 115 -14.47 -11.92 -7.35
N LEU A 116 -14.96 -12.01 -6.11
CA LEU A 116 -15.55 -13.24 -5.55
C LEU A 116 -16.74 -13.77 -6.38
N LYS A 117 -17.56 -12.86 -6.93
CA LYS A 117 -18.72 -13.22 -7.77
C LYS A 117 -18.33 -13.85 -9.11
N ARG A 118 -17.05 -13.86 -9.44
CA ARG A 118 -16.48 -14.34 -10.72
C ARG A 118 -15.43 -15.41 -10.52
N ASP A 119 -15.27 -15.93 -9.31
CA ASP A 119 -14.24 -16.90 -8.96
C ASP A 119 -12.83 -16.46 -9.39
N PHE A 120 -12.53 -15.17 -9.19
CA PHE A 120 -11.27 -14.57 -9.59
C PHE A 120 -10.46 -14.13 -8.38
N LEU A 121 -9.21 -14.60 -8.32
CA LEU A 121 -8.17 -14.15 -7.40
C LEU A 121 -6.84 -14.15 -8.16
N ALA A 122 -6.12 -13.04 -8.09
CA ALA A 122 -4.78 -12.92 -8.65
C ALA A 122 -3.85 -12.31 -7.60
N VAL A 123 -2.68 -12.91 -7.42
CA VAL A 123 -1.53 -12.32 -6.73
C VAL A 123 -0.64 -11.70 -7.79
N TRP A 124 -0.07 -10.54 -7.53
CA TRP A 124 0.74 -9.83 -8.51
C TRP A 124 1.86 -9.02 -7.86
N THR A 125 2.90 -8.78 -8.65
CA THR A 125 3.88 -7.73 -8.37
C THR A 125 3.74 -6.64 -9.41
N ALA A 126 4.15 -5.41 -9.10
CA ALA A 126 4.19 -4.36 -10.10
C ALA A 126 5.47 -3.55 -10.04
N MET A 127 5.98 -3.21 -11.23
CA MET A 127 7.11 -2.31 -11.40
C MET A 127 6.64 -1.02 -12.03
N LYS A 128 7.23 0.09 -11.61
CA LYS A 128 6.93 1.39 -12.21
C LYS A 128 7.41 1.38 -13.66
N LYS A 129 6.57 1.81 -14.59
CA LYS A 129 6.93 1.95 -16.00
C LYS A 129 8.03 3.00 -16.11
N SER A 130 9.21 2.61 -16.58
CA SER A 130 10.27 3.56 -16.92
C SER A 130 9.83 4.39 -18.12
N ASN A 131 10.11 5.69 -18.09
CA ASN A 131 9.96 6.57 -19.25
C ASN A 131 10.97 6.21 -20.34
#